data_AF-A9BW16-F1
#
_entry.id   AF-A9BW16-F1
#
_cell.length_a   1.000
_cell.length_b   1.000
_cell.length_c   1.000
_cell.angle_alpha   90.00
_cell.angle_beta   90.00
_cell.angle_gamma   90.00
#
_symmetry.space_group_name_H-M   'P 1'
#
loop_
_entity.id
_entity.type
_entity.pdbx_description
1 polymer ?
#
loop_
_entity_poly.entity_id
_entity_poly.type
_entity_poly.pdbx_seq_one_letter_code
_entity_poly.pdbx_strand_id
1 'polypeptide(L)'
;MKEELQRQLAQVIAAIHGQASSTGDFWIERLPSVAQQYIAYGRAQAVIDIIMPTAGLLVAAWLIKHLLVHSGIALDFKAHRAFLSLLTGVVAAGLGIYSVIAFVTATRLAALVWFAPKVWLLRELANIIK
;
A
#
# COMPACT_ATOMS: atom_id res chain seq x y z
N MET A 1 12.65 -1.59 -27.14
CA MET A 1 12.23 -1.28 -25.75
C MET A 1 11.35 -2.34 -25.07
N LYS A 2 10.55 -3.18 -25.76
CA LYS A 2 9.82 -4.29 -25.11
C LYS A 2 10.73 -5.48 -24.76
N GLU A 3 11.67 -5.82 -25.63
CA GLU A 3 12.54 -6.99 -25.48
C GLU A 3 13.55 -6.87 -24.36
N GLU A 4 14.08 -5.67 -24.11
CA GLU A 4 15.10 -5.44 -23.10
C GLU A 4 14.55 -5.58 -21.67
N LEU A 5 13.31 -5.12 -21.48
CA LEU A 5 12.53 -5.31 -20.25
C LEU A 5 12.14 -6.77 -20.04
N GLN A 6 11.80 -7.49 -21.11
CA GLN A 6 11.55 -8.93 -21.05
C GLN A 6 12.83 -9.72 -20.75
N ARG A 7 13.97 -9.30 -21.31
CA ARG A 7 15.29 -9.89 -21.01
C ARG A 7 15.71 -9.67 -19.57
N GLN A 8 15.51 -8.47 -19.02
CA GLN A 8 15.83 -8.21 -17.60
C GLN A 8 14.93 -9.02 -16.67
N LEU A 9 13.64 -9.13 -16.99
CA LEU A 9 12.71 -9.97 -16.24
C LEU A 9 13.08 -11.47 -16.33
N ALA A 10 13.42 -11.94 -17.54
CA ALA A 10 13.87 -13.30 -17.78
C ALA A 10 15.20 -13.59 -17.08
N GLN A 11 16.14 -12.66 -17.07
CA GLN A 11 17.41 -12.78 -16.35
C GLN A 11 17.20 -12.84 -14.84
N VAL A 12 16.29 -12.05 -14.30
CA VAL A 12 15.94 -12.08 -12.87
C VAL A 12 15.28 -13.41 -12.49
N ILE A 13 14.34 -13.89 -13.31
CA ILE A 13 13.67 -15.17 -13.06
C ILE A 13 14.61 -16.35 -13.29
N ALA A 14 15.53 -16.26 -14.25
CA ALA A 14 16.61 -17.22 -14.48
C ALA A 14 17.65 -17.20 -13.34
N ALA A 15 17.92 -16.05 -12.73
CA ALA A 15 18.77 -15.95 -11.55
C ALA A 15 18.12 -16.62 -10.32
N ILE A 16 16.79 -16.46 -10.17
CA ILE A 16 15.99 -17.17 -9.15
C ILE A 16 15.92 -18.68 -9.45
N HIS A 17 15.91 -19.08 -10.73
CA HIS A 17 15.80 -20.47 -11.18
C HIS A 17 17.13 -21.12 -11.58
N GLY A 18 18.28 -20.50 -11.30
CA GLY A 18 19.61 -21.06 -11.56
C GLY A 18 19.88 -22.41 -10.85
N GLN A 19 18.95 -22.88 -10.01
CA GLN A 19 18.94 -24.21 -9.41
C GLN A 19 18.06 -25.25 -10.14
N ALA A 20 17.25 -24.87 -11.15
CA ALA A 20 16.29 -25.76 -11.83
C ALA A 20 16.53 -25.77 -13.36
N SER A 21 17.59 -26.46 -13.79
CA SER A 21 18.15 -26.45 -15.14
C SER A 21 17.27 -27.04 -16.27
N SER A 22 16.05 -27.49 -16.01
CA SER A 22 15.22 -28.20 -17.01
C SER A 22 13.97 -27.44 -17.51
N THR A 23 13.72 -26.20 -17.06
CA THR A 23 12.41 -25.54 -17.30
C THR A 23 12.49 -24.25 -18.16
N GLY A 24 13.66 -23.91 -18.69
CA GLY A 24 13.93 -22.62 -19.35
C GLY A 24 12.95 -22.23 -20.46
N ASP A 25 12.67 -23.13 -21.41
CA ASP A 25 11.82 -22.83 -22.57
C ASP A 25 10.33 -22.72 -22.22
N PHE A 26 9.87 -23.51 -21.26
CA PHE A 26 8.48 -23.45 -20.77
C PHE A 26 8.18 -22.12 -20.07
N TRP A 27 9.14 -21.59 -19.31
CA TRP A 27 8.97 -20.31 -18.64
C TRP A 27 9.07 -19.15 -19.61
N ILE A 28 9.92 -19.18 -20.64
CA ILE A 28 10.02 -18.08 -21.62
C ILE A 28 8.66 -17.76 -22.25
N GLU A 29 7.84 -18.77 -22.52
CA GLU A 29 6.50 -18.60 -23.08
C GLU A 29 5.46 -18.14 -22.03
N ARG A 30 5.62 -18.54 -20.76
CA ARG A 30 4.71 -18.19 -19.64
C ARG A 30 5.06 -16.87 -18.94
N LEU A 31 6.31 -16.41 -19.06
CA LEU A 31 6.85 -15.19 -18.44
C LEU A 31 5.97 -13.95 -18.67
N PRO A 32 5.51 -13.67 -19.90
CA PRO A 32 4.65 -12.50 -20.14
C PRO A 32 3.32 -12.58 -19.38
N SER A 33 2.73 -13.78 -19.29
CA SER A 33 1.45 -13.99 -18.61
C SER A 33 1.57 -13.84 -17.09
N VAL A 34 2.63 -14.40 -16.49
CA VAL A 34 2.92 -14.27 -15.05
C VAL A 34 3.21 -12.81 -14.69
N ALA A 35 3.98 -12.09 -15.51
CA ALA A 35 4.25 -10.67 -15.30
C ALA A 35 2.97 -9.82 -15.33
N GLN A 36 2.05 -10.11 -16.25
CA GLN A 36 0.76 -9.42 -16.32
C GLN A 36 -0.12 -9.70 -15.10
N GLN A 37 -0.16 -10.95 -14.64
CA GLN A 37 -0.86 -11.31 -13.40
C GLN A 37 -0.27 -10.59 -12.19
N TYR A 38 1.06 -10.49 -12.10
CA TYR A 38 1.72 -9.80 -11.01
C TYR A 38 1.47 -8.28 -11.03
N ILE A 39 1.40 -7.66 -12.21
CA ILE A 39 0.97 -6.25 -12.35
C ILE A 39 -0.48 -6.08 -11.93
N ALA A 40 -1.37 -7.00 -12.31
CA ALA A 40 -2.77 -6.96 -11.89
C ALA A 40 -2.92 -7.08 -10.36
N TYR A 41 -2.13 -7.96 -9.74
CA TYR A 41 -2.03 -8.05 -8.29
C TYR A 41 -1.53 -6.74 -7.66
N GLY A 42 -0.44 -6.16 -8.20
CA GLY A 42 0.08 -4.87 -7.75
C GLY A 42 -0.95 -3.74 -7.83
N ARG A 43 -1.81 -3.74 -8.85
CA ARG A 43 -2.92 -2.78 -8.99
C ARG A 43 -4.00 -3.01 -7.93
N ALA A 44 -4.37 -4.26 -7.68
CA ALA A 44 -5.34 -4.60 -6.64
C ALA A 44 -4.82 -4.22 -5.24
N GLN A 45 -3.56 -4.52 -4.94
CA GLN A 45 -2.91 -4.15 -3.70
C GLN A 45 -2.87 -2.63 -3.53
N ALA A 46 -2.48 -1.88 -4.58
CA ALA A 46 -2.47 -0.42 -4.54
C ALA A 46 -3.87 0.18 -4.27
N VAL A 47 -4.94 -0.46 -4.74
CA VAL A 47 -6.32 -0.04 -4.42
C VAL A 47 -6.63 -0.29 -2.94
N ILE A 48 -6.25 -1.44 -2.39
CA ILE A 48 -6.43 -1.75 -0.96
C ILE A 48 -5.65 -0.77 -0.09
N ASP A 49 -4.40 -0.49 -0.46
CA ASP A 49 -3.50 0.42 0.25
C ASP A 49 -4.00 1.87 0.25
N ILE A 50 -4.85 2.27 -0.71
CA ILE A 50 -5.52 3.57 -0.74
C ILE A 50 -6.82 3.55 0.07
N ILE A 51 -7.61 2.48 -0.04
CA ILE A 51 -8.91 2.36 0.64
C ILE A 51 -8.75 2.32 2.15
N MET A 52 -7.78 1.55 2.66
CA MET A 52 -7.54 1.41 4.11
C MET A 52 -7.28 2.75 4.83
N PRO A 53 -6.33 3.60 4.41
CA PRO A 53 -6.11 4.89 5.05
C PRO A 53 -7.26 5.86 4.80
N THR A 54 -7.97 5.76 3.67
CA THR A 54 -9.17 6.56 3.43
C THR A 54 -10.26 6.23 4.46
N ALA A 55 -10.50 4.94 4.72
CA ALA A 55 -11.41 4.50 5.77
C ALA A 55 -10.94 4.97 7.16
N GLY A 56 -9.65 4.90 7.45
CA GLY A 56 -9.04 5.41 8.68
C GLY A 56 -9.30 6.91 8.89
N LEU A 57 -9.17 7.73 7.84
CA LEU A 57 -9.51 9.15 7.87
C LEU A 57 -10.99 9.40 8.17
N LEU A 58 -11.89 8.62 7.55
CA LEU A 58 -13.33 8.73 7.81
C LEU A 58 -13.67 8.39 9.27
N VAL A 59 -13.04 7.35 9.82
CA VAL A 59 -13.22 6.97 11.24
C VAL A 59 -12.66 8.06 12.16
N ALA A 60 -11.48 8.61 11.87
CA ALA A 60 -10.91 9.71 12.65
C ALA A 60 -11.80 10.96 12.62
N ALA A 61 -12.31 11.33 11.45
CA ALA A 61 -13.24 12.45 11.29
C ALA A 61 -14.57 12.22 12.03
N TRP A 62 -15.10 10.99 11.97
CA TRP A 62 -16.29 10.60 12.70
C TRP A 62 -16.09 10.68 14.22
N LEU A 63 -14.96 10.18 14.73
CA LEU A 63 -14.61 10.26 16.16
C LEU A 63 -14.49 11.71 16.62
N ILE A 64 -13.82 12.58 15.85
CA ILE A 64 -13.69 14.01 16.17
C ILE A 64 -15.08 14.67 16.20
N LYS A 65 -15.92 14.42 15.19
CA LYS A 65 -17.29 14.97 15.14
C LYS A 65 -18.12 14.50 16.33
N HIS A 66 -18.08 13.20 16.64
CA HIS A 66 -18.79 12.63 17.78
C HIS A 66 -18.31 13.27 19.09
N LEU A 67 -17.00 13.48 19.24
CA LEU A 67 -16.42 14.16 20.40
C LEU A 67 -16.94 15.60 20.53
N LEU A 68 -16.94 16.35 19.43
CA LEU A 68 -17.39 17.75 19.39
C LEU A 68 -18.89 17.88 19.71
N VAL A 69 -19.73 16.99 19.18
CA VAL A 69 -21.19 17.02 19.38
C VAL A 69 -21.60 16.59 20.79
N HIS A 70 -20.92 15.61 21.40
CA HIS A 70 -21.30 15.09 22.72
C HIS A 70 -20.51 15.71 23.89
N SER A 71 -19.35 16.30 23.64
CA SER A 71 -18.51 16.90 24.69
C SER A 71 -18.61 18.43 24.74
N GLY A 72 -19.34 19.06 23.80
CA GLY A 72 -19.77 20.44 23.89
C GLY A 72 -18.67 21.44 24.26
N ILE A 73 -17.50 21.39 23.61
CA ILE A 73 -16.36 22.35 23.64
C ILE A 73 -15.75 22.66 25.02
N ALA A 74 -16.47 22.52 26.13
CA ALA A 74 -15.90 22.55 27.46
C ALA A 74 -15.20 21.21 27.68
N LEU A 75 -13.87 21.25 27.74
CA LEU A 75 -13.10 20.31 28.56
C LEU A 75 -13.63 20.44 30.01
N ASP A 76 -14.81 19.89 30.28
CA ASP A 76 -15.38 19.85 31.62
C ASP A 76 -14.54 18.81 32.37
N PHE A 77 -13.50 19.31 33.06
CA PHE A 77 -12.54 18.57 33.88
C PHE A 77 -13.20 17.89 35.10
N LYS A 78 -14.47 17.50 35.02
CA LYS A 78 -15.02 16.44 35.86
C LYS A 78 -14.21 15.19 35.56
N ALA A 79 -13.35 14.85 36.53
CA ALA A 79 -12.14 14.05 36.39
C ALA A 79 -12.26 12.71 35.63
N HIS A 80 -13.47 12.18 35.47
CA HIS A 80 -13.71 10.92 34.76
C HIS A 80 -14.06 11.07 33.27
N ARG A 81 -14.84 12.09 32.87
CA ARG A 81 -15.25 12.28 31.45
C ARG A 81 -14.20 13.02 30.63
N ALA A 82 -13.44 13.93 31.27
CA ALA A 82 -12.35 14.65 30.61
C ALA A 82 -11.18 13.75 30.20
N PHE A 83 -10.86 12.73 31.00
CA PHE A 83 -9.79 11.79 30.65
C PHE A 83 -10.16 10.96 29.41
N LEU A 84 -11.40 10.45 29.36
CA LEU A 84 -11.92 9.70 28.22
C LEU A 84 -12.01 10.55 26.96
N SER A 85 -12.44 11.82 27.04
CA SER A 85 -12.50 12.70 25.87
C SER A 85 -11.10 13.07 25.37
N LEU A 86 -10.15 13.32 26.27
CA LEU A 86 -8.75 13.61 25.91
C LEU A 86 -8.08 12.39 25.26
N LEU A 87 -8.27 11.19 25.83
CA LEU A 87 -7.73 9.95 25.27
C LEU A 87 -8.31 9.65 23.89
N THR A 88 -9.63 9.81 23.72
CA THR A 88 -10.29 9.62 22.42
C THR A 88 -9.83 10.65 21.39
N GLY A 89 -9.62 11.90 21.81
CA GLY A 89 -9.08 12.97 20.95
C GLY A 89 -7.65 12.69 20.49
N VAL A 90 -6.77 12.22 21.39
CA VAL A 90 -5.39 11.83 21.07
C VAL A 90 -5.37 10.65 20.11
N VAL A 91 -6.22 9.64 20.34
CA VAL A 91 -6.33 8.47 19.44
C VAL A 91 -6.85 8.88 18.07
N ALA A 92 -7.87 9.74 17.99
CA ALA A 92 -8.40 10.21 16.72
C ALA A 92 -7.39 11.08 15.95
N ALA A 93 -6.66 11.95 16.65
CA ALA A 93 -5.59 12.74 16.05
C ALA A 93 -4.43 11.86 15.54
N GLY A 94 -3.99 10.89 16.34
CA GLY A 94 -2.95 9.94 15.96
C GLY A 94 -3.36 9.08 14.77
N LEU A 95 -4.58 8.54 14.78
CA LEU A 95 -5.15 7.78 13.65
C LEU A 95 -5.25 8.64 12.40
N GLY A 96 -5.68 9.89 12.53
CA GLY A 96 -5.76 10.84 11.42
C GLY A 96 -4.39 11.10 10.79
N ILE A 97 -3.38 11.44 11.61
CA ILE A 97 -2.01 11.69 11.14
C ILE A 97 -1.43 10.46 10.45
N TYR A 98 -1.55 9.28 11.08
CA TYR A 98 -1.09 8.02 10.50
C TYR A 98 -1.75 7.74 9.15
N SER A 99 -3.07 7.94 9.06
CA SER A 99 -3.83 7.69 7.84
C SER A 99 -3.44 8.65 6.72
N VAL A 100 -3.13 9.93 7.01
CA VAL A 100 -2.61 10.86 6.00
C VAL A 100 -1.25 10.39 5.48
N ILE A 101 -0.32 10.03 6.38
CA ILE A 101 1.02 9.57 5.99
C ILE A 101 0.91 8.31 5.13
N ALA A 102 0.12 7.33 5.55
CA ALA A 102 -0.13 6.10 4.83
C ALA A 102 -0.80 6.35 3.46
N PHE A 103 -1.72 7.32 3.36
CA PHE A 103 -2.34 7.69 2.09
C PHE A 103 -1.33 8.29 1.10
N VAL A 104 -0.44 9.18 1.57
CA VAL A 104 0.58 9.79 0.71
C VAL A 104 1.58 8.76 0.21
N THR A 105 2.02 7.84 1.08
CA THR A 105 2.94 6.76 0.67
C THR A 105 2.26 5.77 -0.29
N ALA A 106 1.01 5.39 -0.04
CA ALA A 106 0.23 4.53 -0.91
C ALA A 106 -0.01 5.16 -2.29
N THR A 107 -0.31 6.46 -2.35
CA THR A 107 -0.52 7.18 -3.62
C THR A 107 0.73 7.16 -4.50
N ARG A 108 1.92 7.30 -3.90
CA ARG A 108 3.18 7.23 -4.62
C ARG A 108 3.42 5.84 -5.23
N LEU A 109 3.11 4.79 -4.49
CA LEU A 109 3.22 3.41 -4.98
C LEU A 109 2.18 3.11 -6.05
N ALA A 110 0.93 3.53 -5.84
CA ALA A 110 -0.14 3.41 -6.81
C ALA A 110 0.19 4.14 -8.12
N ALA A 111 0.69 5.38 -8.07
CA ALA A 111 1.12 6.10 -9.26
C ALA A 111 2.18 5.31 -10.06
N LEU A 112 3.13 4.67 -9.36
CA LEU A 112 4.16 3.85 -10.01
C LEU A 112 3.55 2.63 -10.74
N VAL A 113 2.61 1.93 -10.10
CA VAL A 113 1.95 0.74 -10.66
C VAL A 113 1.07 1.08 -11.86
N TRP A 114 0.38 2.22 -11.81
CA TRP A 114 -0.58 2.60 -12.84
C TRP A 114 0.07 3.27 -14.04
N PHE A 115 1.03 4.19 -13.82
CA PHE A 115 1.71 4.91 -14.90
C PHE A 115 2.95 4.19 -15.43
N ALA A 116 3.67 3.44 -14.59
CA ALA A 116 4.91 2.76 -14.95
C ALA A 116 4.93 1.29 -14.49
N PRO A 117 3.95 0.46 -14.89
CA PRO A 117 3.80 -0.92 -14.38
C PRO A 117 5.03 -1.79 -14.59
N LYS A 118 5.78 -1.56 -15.67
CA LYS A 118 7.01 -2.31 -15.98
C LYS A 118 8.17 -1.95 -15.04
N VAL A 119 8.31 -0.68 -14.70
CA VAL A 119 9.35 -0.19 -13.77
C VAL A 119 9.01 -0.63 -12.34
N TRP A 120 7.73 -0.60 -11.98
CA TRP A 120 7.26 -1.15 -10.71
C TRP A 120 7.59 -2.63 -10.57
N LEU A 121 7.31 -3.45 -11.60
CA LEU A 121 7.59 -4.88 -11.58
C LEU A 121 9.10 -5.17 -11.40
N LEU A 122 9.97 -4.43 -12.11
CA LEU A 122 11.42 -4.55 -11.93
C LEU A 122 11.86 -4.18 -10.51
N ARG A 123 11.30 -3.10 -9.94
CA ARG A 123 11.59 -2.67 -8.57
C ARG A 123 11.17 -3.72 -7.55
N GLU A 124 9.99 -4.31 -7.74
CA GLU A 124 9.46 -5.32 -6.82
C GLU A 124 10.29 -6.61 -6.88
N LEU A 125 10.69 -7.04 -8.07
CA LEU A 125 11.58 -8.18 -8.23
C LEU A 125 12.98 -7.92 -7.66
N ALA A 126 13.51 -6.71 -7.82
CA ALA A 126 14.79 -6.33 -7.22
C ALA A 126 14.72 -6.32 -5.67
N ASN A 127 13.56 -6.04 -5.09
CA ASN A 127 13.35 -6.15 -3.64
C ASN A 127 13.28 -7.61 -3.16
N ILE A 128 12.78 -8.55 -3.97
CA ILE A 128 12.68 -9.97 -3.61
C ILE A 128 14.05 -10.67 -3.64
N ILE A 129 14.97 -10.21 -4.49
CA ILE A 129 16.32 -10.80 -4.64
C ILE A 129 17.28 -10.33 -3.54
N LYS A 130 17.00 -9.20 -2.88
CA LYS A 130 17.80 -8.69 -1.75
C LYS A 130 17.39 -9.39 -0.46
#